data_AF-A0A1U7CSV4-F1
#
_entry.id   AF-A0A1U7CSV4-F1
#
_cell.length_a   1.000
_cell.length_b   1.000
_cell.length_c   1.000
_cell.angle_alpha   90.00
_cell.angle_beta   90.00
_cell.angle_gamma   90.00
#
_symmetry.space_group_name_H-M   'P 1'
#
loop_
_entity.id
_entity.type
_entity.pdbx_description
1 polymer ?
#
loop_
_entity_poly.entity_id
_entity_poly.type
_entity_poly.pdbx_seq_one_letter_code
_entity_poly.pdbx_strand_id
1 'polypeptide(L)'
;MNSASIRGAIQFEFIINNASSWPPAETSLVSRNQVGEGIILLSAHSDGHFSVGIETTTGESIGSADFGRVLLRGTGKCVLFYTWDLNDIHLYAGGIALQPYEPDVAPREIELIPLANGPSSLVHPGASQACQTWITNRAAKFGPIKPRDGRRMKSVDEQAKDLRTSIANLRIITASISNNQGLSSLVGYLATELRALTHWENDARKDGGYNPLLLRMASKRSLPLPVYGWRDLIAKKVPIARQPDFFIHNSGATLNQISPGQHLMDLQEWLKEDIVVVRLPQNPPATVERRLSTKTLISEASNSLGVSHYDEDVSHALSMMREMVFHNMDLLAMYLCCAAMLVADLGEWVLNDLARHSIIAL
;
A
#
# COMPACT_ATOMS: atom_id res chain seq x y z
N MET A 1 -14.84 28.07 -19.39
CA MET A 1 -13.74 27.27 -18.84
C MET A 1 -14.25 25.85 -18.78
N ASN A 2 -13.69 24.93 -19.57
CA ASN A 2 -14.07 23.53 -19.54
C ASN A 2 -13.52 22.94 -18.23
N SER A 3 -14.40 22.73 -17.25
CA SER A 3 -14.11 21.88 -16.09
C SER A 3 -13.64 20.53 -16.64
N ALA A 4 -12.34 20.23 -16.50
CA ALA A 4 -11.82 18.94 -16.88
C ALA A 4 -12.61 17.88 -16.11
N SER A 5 -13.39 17.07 -16.83
CA SER A 5 -14.19 16.01 -16.26
C SER A 5 -13.28 14.91 -15.74
N ILE A 6 -12.92 14.98 -14.47
CA ILE A 6 -12.12 13.94 -13.84
C ILE A 6 -12.98 12.68 -13.76
N ARG A 7 -12.64 11.65 -14.53
CA ARG A 7 -13.27 10.31 -14.43
C ARG A 7 -12.39 9.43 -13.59
N GLY A 8 -12.77 9.19 -12.35
CA GLY A 8 -11.97 8.36 -11.47
C GLY A 8 -12.64 7.04 -11.14
N ALA A 9 -11.82 6.10 -10.69
CA ALA A 9 -12.29 5.00 -9.89
C ALA A 9 -11.36 4.84 -8.69
N ILE A 10 -11.93 4.47 -7.56
CA ILE A 10 -11.11 4.09 -6.42
C ILE A 10 -11.64 2.80 -5.84
N GLN A 11 -10.71 1.86 -5.63
CA GLN A 11 -10.97 0.58 -5.00
C GLN A 11 -10.42 0.59 -3.58
N PHE A 12 -11.26 0.19 -2.63
CA PHE A 12 -10.89 0.07 -1.24
C PHE A 12 -11.26 -1.32 -0.72
N GLU A 13 -10.35 -1.92 0.03
CA GLU A 13 -10.67 -3.09 0.84
C GLU A 13 -11.04 -2.60 2.24
N PHE A 14 -12.26 -2.88 2.67
CA PHE A 14 -12.66 -2.72 4.07
C PHE A 14 -12.65 -4.09 4.74
N ILE A 15 -11.86 -4.20 5.81
CA ILE A 15 -11.88 -5.39 6.66
C ILE A 15 -13.04 -5.21 7.64
N ILE A 16 -14.03 -6.10 7.55
CA ILE A 16 -15.18 -6.10 8.44
C ILE A 16 -14.97 -7.25 9.42
N ASN A 17 -14.27 -6.91 10.51
CA ASN A 17 -13.90 -7.87 11.56
C ASN A 17 -15.13 -8.52 12.22
N ASN A 18 -16.30 -7.90 12.08
CA ASN A 18 -17.56 -8.46 12.56
C ASN A 18 -18.73 -8.01 11.67
N ALA A 19 -19.39 -8.92 10.95
CA ALA A 19 -20.59 -8.56 10.20
C ALA A 19 -21.76 -8.11 11.11
N SER A 20 -21.73 -8.45 12.41
CA SER A 20 -22.76 -8.02 13.36
C SER A 20 -22.62 -6.54 13.77
N SER A 21 -21.52 -5.87 13.43
CA SER A 21 -21.39 -4.41 13.59
C SER A 21 -21.86 -3.65 12.34
N TRP A 22 -22.48 -4.34 11.40
CA TRP A 22 -23.12 -3.76 10.22
C TRP A 22 -24.64 -4.00 10.28
N PRO A 23 -25.47 -2.99 9.97
CA PRO A 23 -25.10 -1.60 9.63
C PRO A 23 -24.49 -0.84 10.83
N PRO A 24 -23.80 0.29 10.60
CA PRO A 24 -23.29 1.12 11.69
C PRO A 24 -24.44 1.66 12.56
N ALA A 25 -24.18 1.97 13.83
CA ALA A 25 -25.23 2.50 14.71
C ALA A 25 -25.74 3.89 14.28
N GLU A 26 -24.86 4.69 13.69
CA GLU A 26 -25.13 6.05 13.20
C GLU A 26 -24.49 6.24 11.82
N THR A 27 -24.90 7.26 11.09
CA THR A 27 -24.26 7.62 9.82
C THR A 27 -22.79 7.94 10.06
N SER A 28 -21.92 7.25 9.33
CA SER A 28 -20.48 7.35 9.49
C SER A 28 -19.80 7.59 8.15
N LEU A 29 -18.82 8.49 8.15
CA LEU A 29 -17.95 8.72 7.01
C LEU A 29 -17.00 7.54 6.87
N VAL A 30 -17.12 6.81 5.77
CA VAL A 30 -16.31 5.62 5.45
C VAL A 30 -15.00 6.04 4.78
N SER A 31 -15.07 6.98 3.83
CA SER A 31 -13.87 7.53 3.18
C SER A 31 -14.07 8.95 2.68
N ARG A 32 -13.01 9.76 2.73
CA ARG A 32 -12.96 11.11 2.13
C ARG A 32 -11.77 11.17 1.17
N ASN A 33 -12.06 11.31 -0.11
CA ASN A 33 -11.07 11.24 -1.18
C ASN A 33 -11.08 12.53 -1.99
N GLN A 34 -10.01 13.30 -1.92
CA GLN A 34 -9.85 14.45 -2.81
C GLN A 34 -9.16 14.03 -4.11
N VAL A 35 -9.73 14.44 -5.24
CA VAL A 35 -9.25 14.17 -6.59
C VAL A 35 -9.36 15.45 -7.41
N GLY A 36 -8.22 16.12 -7.61
CA GLY A 36 -8.21 17.46 -8.20
C GLY A 36 -8.93 18.46 -7.31
N GLU A 37 -9.90 19.18 -7.86
CA GLU A 37 -10.71 20.16 -7.11
C GLU A 37 -11.95 19.55 -6.43
N GLY A 38 -12.20 18.24 -6.63
CA GLY A 38 -13.33 17.53 -6.05
C GLY A 38 -12.97 16.76 -4.78
N ILE A 39 -13.85 16.76 -3.79
CA ILE A 39 -13.84 15.95 -2.58
C ILE A 39 -14.98 14.93 -2.69
N ILE A 40 -14.66 13.65 -2.60
CA ILE A 40 -15.62 12.56 -2.67
C ILE A 40 -15.79 11.97 -1.28
N LEU A 41 -17.03 11.91 -0.82
CA LEU A 41 -17.43 11.43 0.50
C LEU A 41 -18.23 10.15 0.33
N LEU A 42 -17.71 9.03 0.82
CA LEU A 42 -18.47 7.79 0.96
C LEU A 42 -18.94 7.68 2.41
N SER A 43 -20.25 7.58 2.62
CA SER A 43 -20.84 7.40 3.95
C SER A 43 -21.67 6.12 4.01
N ALA A 44 -21.69 5.49 5.19
CA ALA A 44 -22.55 4.36 5.51
C ALA A 44 -23.59 4.79 6.54
N HIS A 45 -24.85 4.42 6.32
CA HIS A 45 -25.99 4.81 7.15
C HIS A 45 -26.47 3.67 8.04
N SER A 46 -27.27 4.01 9.05
CA SER A 46 -27.68 3.06 10.10
C SER A 46 -28.70 2.01 9.66
N ASP A 47 -29.31 2.19 8.50
CA ASP A 47 -30.16 1.21 7.82
C ASP A 47 -29.38 0.33 6.81
N GLY A 48 -28.06 0.54 6.68
CA GLY A 48 -27.16 -0.23 5.83
C GLY A 48 -27.09 0.21 4.38
N HIS A 49 -27.62 1.37 4.02
CA HIS A 49 -27.39 1.98 2.70
C HIS A 49 -26.08 2.79 2.68
N PHE A 50 -25.58 3.09 1.49
CA PHE A 50 -24.41 3.94 1.29
C PHE A 50 -24.78 5.20 0.55
N SER A 51 -24.10 6.31 0.83
CA SER A 51 -24.17 7.51 0.02
C SER A 51 -22.79 7.91 -0.50
N VAL A 52 -22.73 8.39 -1.74
CA VAL A 52 -21.54 9.00 -2.32
C VAL A 52 -21.87 10.44 -2.65
N GLY A 53 -21.23 11.38 -1.96
CA GLY A 53 -21.27 12.82 -2.25
C GLY A 53 -20.01 13.26 -2.97
N ILE A 54 -20.12 14.22 -3.86
CA ILE A 54 -19.02 14.89 -4.54
C ILE A 54 -19.19 16.39 -4.31
N GLU A 55 -18.19 17.01 -3.70
CA GLU A 55 -18.16 18.43 -3.36
C GLU A 55 -16.92 19.07 -3.96
N THR A 56 -16.90 20.39 -4.15
CA THR A 56 -15.66 21.13 -4.45
C THR A 56 -14.82 21.29 -3.18
N THR A 57 -13.56 21.71 -3.31
CA THR A 57 -12.73 22.14 -2.15
C THR A 57 -13.32 23.31 -1.36
N THR A 58 -14.24 24.09 -1.95
CA THR A 58 -14.99 25.15 -1.27
C THR A 58 -16.24 24.65 -0.55
N GLY A 59 -16.54 23.34 -0.62
CA GLY A 59 -17.71 22.70 0.00
C GLY A 59 -19.00 22.80 -0.83
N GLU A 60 -18.91 23.18 -2.11
CA GLU A 60 -20.07 23.22 -3.00
C GLU A 60 -20.39 21.82 -3.51
N SER A 61 -21.61 21.33 -3.28
CA SER A 61 -22.03 20.02 -3.78
C SER A 61 -22.12 20.00 -5.31
N ILE A 62 -21.36 19.12 -5.94
CA ILE A 62 -21.33 18.87 -7.38
C ILE A 62 -22.31 17.77 -7.76
N GLY A 63 -22.49 16.77 -6.90
CA GLY A 63 -23.40 15.67 -7.12
C GLY A 63 -23.46 14.70 -5.95
N SER A 64 -24.53 13.94 -5.85
CA SER A 64 -24.66 12.88 -4.86
C SER A 64 -25.52 11.74 -5.40
N ALA A 65 -25.26 10.53 -4.88
CA ALA A 65 -26.06 9.36 -5.15
C ALA A 65 -26.16 8.49 -3.90
N ASP A 66 -27.37 8.01 -3.63
CA ASP A 66 -27.64 7.03 -2.58
C ASP A 66 -27.80 5.64 -3.21
N PHE A 67 -27.20 4.65 -2.58
CA PHE A 67 -27.11 3.27 -3.05
C PHE A 67 -27.79 2.33 -2.06
N GLY A 68 -28.53 1.36 -2.59
CA GLY A 68 -29.37 0.43 -1.86
C GLY A 68 -28.70 -0.27 -0.67
N ARG A 69 -29.53 -0.63 0.31
CA ARG A 69 -29.10 -1.30 1.54
C ARG A 69 -28.34 -2.58 1.25
N VAL A 70 -27.29 -2.83 2.02
CA VAL A 70 -26.55 -4.10 1.98
C VAL A 70 -26.64 -4.83 3.30
N LEU A 71 -26.70 -6.16 3.22
CA LEU A 71 -26.61 -7.06 4.36
C LEU A 71 -25.37 -7.91 4.21
N LEU A 72 -24.42 -7.77 5.13
CA LEU A 72 -23.16 -8.49 5.08
C LEU A 72 -23.31 -9.85 5.77
N ARG A 73 -22.85 -10.92 5.10
CA ARG A 73 -22.91 -12.29 5.61
C ARG A 73 -21.52 -12.84 5.85
N GLY A 74 -21.32 -13.49 7.01
CA GLY A 74 -20.06 -14.14 7.40
C GLY A 74 -19.12 -13.24 8.22
N THR A 75 -17.85 -13.59 8.27
CA THR A 75 -16.78 -12.78 8.88
C THR A 75 -15.65 -12.68 7.88
N GLY A 76 -15.23 -11.47 7.51
CA GLY A 76 -14.39 -11.34 6.33
C GLY A 76 -14.09 -9.90 5.91
N LYS A 77 -13.61 -9.76 4.69
CA LYS A 77 -13.42 -8.47 4.03
C LYS A 77 -14.44 -8.24 2.93
N CYS A 78 -14.84 -6.99 2.75
CA CYS A 78 -15.63 -6.54 1.62
C CYS A 78 -14.79 -5.55 0.80
N VAL A 79 -14.82 -5.70 -0.52
CA VAL A 79 -14.22 -4.71 -1.42
C VAL A 79 -15.31 -3.73 -1.81
N LEU A 80 -15.13 -2.47 -1.47
CA LEU A 80 -15.94 -1.37 -1.98
C LEU A 80 -15.20 -0.71 -3.14
N PHE A 81 -15.92 -0.46 -4.21
CA PHE A 81 -15.36 0.15 -5.40
C PHE A 81 -16.38 1.13 -5.94
N TYR A 82 -15.97 2.37 -6.18
CA TYR A 82 -16.84 3.33 -6.83
C TYR A 82 -16.15 4.01 -8.00
N THR A 83 -16.96 4.38 -8.97
CA THR A 83 -16.57 5.13 -10.17
C THR A 83 -17.48 6.32 -10.33
N TRP A 84 -16.96 7.43 -10.82
CA TRP A 84 -17.79 8.58 -11.15
C TRP A 84 -17.35 9.18 -12.48
N ASP A 85 -18.31 9.80 -13.16
CA ASP A 85 -18.06 10.74 -14.24
C ASP A 85 -19.00 11.96 -14.11
N LEU A 86 -19.16 12.74 -15.18
CA LEU A 86 -19.99 13.94 -15.16
C LEU A 86 -21.48 13.64 -14.95
N ASN A 87 -21.93 12.44 -15.27
CA ASN A 87 -23.34 12.11 -15.37
C ASN A 87 -23.77 11.10 -14.31
N ASP A 88 -22.88 10.19 -13.92
CA ASP A 88 -23.24 9.07 -13.06
C ASP A 88 -22.18 8.77 -11.99
N ILE A 89 -22.67 8.25 -10.87
CA ILE A 89 -21.87 7.63 -9.82
C ILE A 89 -22.31 6.17 -9.73
N HIS A 90 -21.35 5.25 -9.72
CA HIS A 90 -21.60 3.83 -9.51
C HIS A 90 -20.84 3.35 -8.29
N LEU A 91 -21.50 2.56 -7.45
CA LEU A 91 -20.91 1.90 -6.29
C LEU A 91 -21.08 0.39 -6.42
N TYR A 92 -20.02 -0.34 -6.10
CA TYR A 92 -19.95 -1.78 -6.10
C TYR A 92 -19.50 -2.24 -4.72
N ALA A 93 -20.09 -3.31 -4.24
CA ALA A 93 -19.73 -3.94 -2.97
C ALA A 93 -19.60 -5.45 -3.19
N GLY A 94 -18.45 -6.03 -2.83
CA GLY A 94 -18.17 -7.45 -3.10
C GLY A 94 -18.20 -7.81 -4.60
N GLY A 95 -17.87 -6.87 -5.48
CA GLY A 95 -17.94 -7.05 -6.94
C GLY A 95 -19.34 -6.89 -7.53
N ILE A 96 -20.33 -6.54 -6.71
CA ILE A 96 -21.73 -6.42 -7.11
C ILE A 96 -22.11 -4.94 -7.22
N ALA A 97 -22.65 -4.52 -8.37
CA ALA A 97 -23.17 -3.16 -8.57
C ALA A 97 -24.40 -2.90 -7.70
N LEU A 98 -24.33 -1.89 -6.84
CA LEU A 98 -25.46 -1.44 -6.03
C LEU A 98 -26.40 -0.58 -6.87
N GLN A 99 -27.70 -0.78 -6.67
CA GLN A 99 -28.75 0.00 -7.33
C GLN A 99 -29.03 1.29 -6.53
N PRO A 100 -29.72 2.28 -7.11
CA PRO A 100 -30.20 3.44 -6.35
C PRO A 100 -30.97 3.03 -5.08
N TYR A 101 -30.88 3.85 -4.04
CA TYR A 101 -31.55 3.58 -2.77
C TYR A 101 -33.07 3.71 -2.88
N GLU A 102 -33.78 2.65 -2.50
CA GLU A 102 -35.23 2.62 -2.34
C GLU A 102 -35.56 2.04 -0.95
N PRO A 103 -36.27 2.77 -0.07
CA PRO A 103 -36.51 2.36 1.33
C PRO A 103 -37.21 1.01 1.50
N ASP A 104 -38.04 0.63 0.52
CA ASP A 104 -38.85 -0.59 0.57
C ASP A 104 -38.19 -1.79 -0.12
N VAL A 105 -37.04 -1.59 -0.79
CA VAL A 105 -36.31 -2.67 -1.46
C VAL A 105 -35.47 -3.44 -0.47
N ALA A 106 -35.62 -4.77 -0.45
CA ALA A 106 -34.88 -5.65 0.46
C ALA A 106 -33.35 -5.43 0.35
N PRO A 107 -32.62 -5.47 1.47
CA PRO A 107 -31.16 -5.35 1.43
C PRO A 107 -30.53 -6.42 0.55
N ARG A 108 -29.53 -6.01 -0.22
CA ARG A 108 -28.74 -6.93 -1.04
C ARG A 108 -27.76 -7.68 -0.16
N GLU A 109 -27.82 -9.00 -0.19
CA GLU A 109 -26.86 -9.82 0.55
C GLU A 109 -25.49 -9.83 -0.13
N ILE A 110 -24.44 -9.60 0.65
CA ILE A 110 -23.05 -9.64 0.21
C ILE A 110 -22.30 -10.61 1.10
N GLU A 111 -21.78 -11.67 0.50
CA GLU A 111 -20.91 -12.62 1.17
C GLU A 111 -19.53 -12.00 1.36
N LEU A 112 -19.07 -11.92 2.61
CA LEU A 112 -17.73 -11.41 2.91
C LEU A 112 -16.69 -12.44 2.48
N ILE A 113 -15.59 -11.95 1.88
CA ILE A 113 -14.43 -12.78 1.57
C ILE A 113 -13.83 -13.22 2.92
N PRO A 114 -13.80 -14.52 3.24
CA PRO A 114 -13.33 -14.97 4.54
C PRO A 114 -11.88 -14.54 4.76
N LEU A 115 -11.60 -14.01 5.95
CA LEU A 115 -10.22 -13.80 6.37
C LEU A 115 -9.55 -15.18 6.49
N ALA A 116 -8.47 -15.36 5.76
CA ALA A 116 -7.64 -16.53 5.98
C ALA A 116 -6.93 -16.36 7.33
N ASN A 117 -6.91 -17.42 8.13
CA ASN A 117 -6.00 -17.56 9.26
C ASN A 117 -4.82 -18.43 8.83
N GLY A 118 -4.18 -18.04 7.72
CA GLY A 118 -3.09 -18.82 7.17
C GLY A 118 -1.80 -18.64 7.96
N PRO A 119 -0.82 -19.55 7.75
CA PRO A 119 0.43 -19.53 8.50
C PRO A 119 1.24 -18.27 8.19
N SER A 120 2.15 -17.92 9.10
CA SER A 120 3.15 -16.87 8.84
C SER A 120 4.08 -17.27 7.70
N SER A 121 4.40 -16.32 6.82
CA SER A 121 5.32 -16.46 5.70
C SER A 121 6.73 -16.83 6.17
N LEU A 122 7.10 -16.39 7.38
CA LEU A 122 8.41 -16.63 8.01
C LEU A 122 8.68 -18.10 8.34
N VAL A 123 7.62 -18.90 8.50
CA VAL A 123 7.69 -20.34 8.82
C VAL A 123 7.08 -21.21 7.71
N HIS A 124 6.69 -20.60 6.59
CA HIS A 124 6.06 -21.34 5.50
C HIS A 124 7.08 -22.28 4.83
N PRO A 125 6.79 -23.59 4.68
CA PRO A 125 7.78 -24.57 4.17
C PRO A 125 8.26 -24.25 2.75
N GLY A 126 7.41 -23.63 1.92
CA GLY A 126 7.74 -23.19 0.57
C GLY A 126 8.45 -21.83 0.47
N ALA A 127 8.77 -21.15 1.58
CA ALA A 127 9.33 -19.79 1.55
C ALA A 127 10.65 -19.70 0.78
N SER A 128 11.59 -20.60 1.06
CA SER A 128 12.89 -20.62 0.36
C SER A 128 12.72 -20.83 -1.15
N GLN A 129 11.82 -21.73 -1.56
CA GLN A 129 11.54 -21.98 -2.96
C GLN A 129 10.89 -20.78 -3.65
N ALA A 130 9.86 -20.19 -3.03
CA ALA A 130 9.18 -19.00 -3.56
C ALA A 130 10.13 -17.80 -3.71
N CYS A 131 11.08 -17.66 -2.79
CA CYS A 131 12.04 -16.55 -2.80
C CYS A 131 13.36 -16.87 -3.54
N GLN A 132 13.51 -18.05 -4.14
CA GLN A 132 14.81 -18.56 -4.60
C GLN A 132 15.51 -17.63 -5.60
N THR A 133 14.76 -17.07 -6.56
CA THR A 133 15.29 -16.10 -7.54
C THR A 133 15.93 -14.90 -6.83
N TRP A 134 15.27 -14.39 -5.80
CA TRP A 134 15.70 -13.20 -5.06
C TRP A 134 16.84 -13.49 -4.09
N ILE A 135 16.86 -14.67 -3.47
CA ILE A 135 18.00 -15.16 -2.71
C ILE A 135 19.26 -15.16 -3.58
N THR A 136 19.18 -15.72 -4.78
CA THR A 136 20.32 -15.77 -5.73
C THR A 136 20.76 -14.36 -6.14
N ASN A 137 19.81 -13.47 -6.44
CA ASN A 137 20.11 -12.08 -6.82
C ASN A 137 20.82 -11.32 -5.68
N ARG A 138 20.36 -11.48 -4.43
CA ARG A 138 21.01 -10.88 -3.25
C ARG A 138 22.43 -11.39 -3.06
N ALA A 139 22.65 -12.70 -3.18
CA ALA A 139 23.98 -13.29 -3.05
C ALA A 139 24.94 -12.75 -4.12
N ALA A 140 24.48 -12.61 -5.37
CA ALA A 140 25.28 -12.05 -6.46
C ALA A 140 25.59 -10.55 -6.26
N LYS A 141 24.66 -9.77 -5.71
CA LYS A 141 24.81 -8.33 -5.49
C LYS A 141 25.68 -8.01 -4.27
N PHE A 142 25.49 -8.73 -3.16
CA PHE A 142 26.15 -8.46 -1.86
C PHE A 142 27.30 -9.42 -1.56
N GLY A 143 27.93 -9.97 -2.61
CA GLY A 143 29.16 -10.73 -2.50
C GLY A 143 30.32 -9.93 -1.90
N PRO A 144 31.57 -10.43 -1.97
CA PRO A 144 32.72 -9.73 -1.43
C PRO A 144 32.91 -8.35 -2.07
N ILE A 145 32.85 -7.29 -1.27
CA ILE A 145 33.03 -5.90 -1.70
C ILE A 145 34.25 -5.30 -0.98
N LYS A 146 35.05 -4.51 -1.72
CA LYS A 146 36.16 -3.75 -1.16
C LYS A 146 35.69 -2.37 -0.68
N PRO A 147 36.22 -1.83 0.43
CA PRO A 147 35.92 -0.47 0.83
C PRO A 147 36.45 0.52 -0.21
N ARG A 148 35.82 1.71 -0.29
CA ARG A 148 36.36 2.85 -1.05
C ARG A 148 37.61 3.40 -0.35
N ASP A 149 38.45 4.11 -1.10
CA ASP A 149 39.69 4.69 -0.59
C ASP A 149 39.47 5.54 0.67
N GLY A 150 40.35 5.36 1.66
CA GLY A 150 40.28 6.04 2.96
C GLY A 150 39.13 5.59 3.87
N ARG A 151 38.42 4.50 3.54
CA ARG A 151 37.31 3.96 4.36
C ARG A 151 37.60 2.53 4.81
N ARG A 152 36.96 2.10 5.90
CA ARG A 152 36.90 0.70 6.32
C ARG A 152 35.50 0.12 6.08
N MET A 153 35.42 -1.19 5.92
CA MET A 153 34.12 -1.88 5.95
C MET A 153 33.60 -1.91 7.39
N LYS A 154 32.29 -1.73 7.56
CA LYS A 154 31.61 -2.03 8.82
C LYS A 154 31.64 -3.55 9.06
N SER A 155 31.86 -3.97 10.30
CA SER A 155 31.72 -5.38 10.69
C SER A 155 30.26 -5.84 10.52
N VAL A 156 30.03 -7.15 10.56
CA VAL A 156 28.65 -7.68 10.50
C VAL A 156 27.86 -7.26 11.75
N ASP A 157 28.49 -7.23 12.92
CA ASP A 157 27.87 -6.74 14.16
C ASP A 157 27.52 -5.25 14.12
N GLU A 158 28.37 -4.41 13.54
CA GLU A 158 28.07 -2.97 13.36
C GLU A 158 26.84 -2.79 12.46
N GLN A 159 26.76 -3.57 11.38
CA GLN A 159 25.61 -3.55 10.48
C GLN A 159 24.35 -4.11 11.15
N ALA A 160 24.49 -5.12 12.01
CA ALA A 160 23.38 -5.64 12.81
C ALA A 160 22.86 -4.59 13.81
N LYS A 161 23.76 -3.83 14.45
CA LYS A 161 23.40 -2.71 15.30
C LYS A 161 22.67 -1.62 14.51
N ASP A 162 23.18 -1.24 13.35
CA ASP A 162 22.49 -0.28 12.46
C ASP A 162 21.08 -0.77 12.10
N LEU A 163 20.92 -2.08 11.84
CA LEU A 163 19.62 -2.66 11.48
C LEU A 163 18.66 -2.65 12.67
N ARG A 164 19.12 -2.99 13.88
CA ARG A 164 18.32 -2.86 15.11
C ARG A 164 17.83 -1.42 15.32
N THR A 165 18.72 -0.44 15.14
CA THR A 165 18.35 0.98 15.23
C THR A 165 17.30 1.35 14.18
N SER A 166 17.48 0.90 12.94
CA SER A 166 16.53 1.20 11.85
C SER A 166 15.16 0.57 12.12
N ILE A 167 15.10 -0.67 12.63
CA ILE A 167 13.85 -1.34 13.04
C ILE A 167 13.16 -0.54 14.16
N ALA A 168 13.90 -0.09 15.16
CA ALA A 168 13.37 0.72 16.24
C ALA A 168 12.81 2.06 15.71
N ASN A 169 13.54 2.72 14.81
CA ASN A 169 13.09 3.96 14.16
C ASN A 169 11.79 3.75 13.37
N LEU A 170 11.71 2.70 12.54
CA LEU A 170 10.50 2.38 11.79
C LEU A 170 9.28 2.22 12.72
N ARG A 171 9.44 1.49 13.82
CA ARG A 171 8.37 1.27 14.81
C ARG A 171 7.98 2.56 15.54
N ILE A 172 8.95 3.35 16.00
CA ILE A 172 8.71 4.61 16.72
C ILE A 172 8.00 5.61 15.81
N ILE A 173 8.46 5.79 14.58
CA ILE A 173 7.87 6.72 13.62
C ILE A 173 6.45 6.26 13.25
N THR A 174 6.25 4.97 12.98
CA THR A 174 4.92 4.41 12.67
C THR A 174 3.94 4.62 13.82
N ALA A 175 4.35 4.34 15.06
CA ALA A 175 3.53 4.58 16.25
C ALA A 175 3.21 6.08 16.41
N SER A 176 4.17 6.96 16.11
CA SER A 176 3.99 8.41 16.20
C SER A 176 2.96 8.91 15.19
N ILE A 177 3.01 8.43 13.94
CA ILE A 177 2.05 8.75 12.88
C ILE A 177 0.65 8.20 13.24
N SER A 178 0.58 6.97 13.75
CA SER A 178 -0.70 6.30 14.03
C SER A 178 -1.43 6.88 15.23
N ASN A 179 -0.70 7.29 16.28
CA ASN A 179 -1.29 7.76 17.53
C ASN A 179 -1.53 9.27 17.55
N ASN A 180 -0.80 10.06 16.76
CA ASN A 180 -0.94 11.52 16.76
C ASN A 180 -1.48 11.97 15.40
N GLN A 181 -2.79 12.21 15.35
CA GLN A 181 -3.46 12.87 14.24
C GLN A 181 -2.74 14.20 13.96
N GLY A 182 -1.91 14.25 12.91
CA GLY A 182 -1.18 15.45 12.50
C GLY A 182 0.34 15.34 12.33
N LEU A 183 0.98 14.21 12.65
CA LEU A 183 2.41 14.01 12.35
C LEU A 183 2.67 13.49 10.92
N SER A 184 1.88 13.92 9.94
CA SER A 184 2.08 13.58 8.52
C SER A 184 3.44 14.07 7.98
N SER A 185 4.05 15.05 8.64
CA SER A 185 5.43 15.48 8.38
C SER A 185 6.47 14.37 8.60
N LEU A 186 6.16 13.34 9.38
CA LEU A 186 7.06 12.20 9.62
C LEU A 186 7.05 11.16 8.49
N VAL A 187 6.11 11.24 7.54
CA VAL A 187 5.98 10.29 6.43
C VAL A 187 7.26 10.27 5.57
N GLY A 188 7.88 11.43 5.36
CA GLY A 188 9.16 11.52 4.63
C GLY A 188 10.31 10.82 5.35
N TYR A 189 10.39 10.92 6.68
CA TYR A 189 11.38 10.20 7.49
C TYR A 189 11.18 8.70 7.40
N LEU A 190 9.92 8.25 7.49
CA LEU A 190 9.55 6.84 7.35
C LEU A 190 9.95 6.30 5.96
N ALA A 191 9.66 7.05 4.90
CA ALA A 191 10.02 6.69 3.53
C ALA A 191 11.54 6.59 3.35
N THR A 192 12.32 7.51 3.93
CA THR A 192 13.79 7.47 3.89
C THR A 192 14.36 6.25 4.60
N GLU A 193 13.85 5.91 5.79
CA GLU A 193 14.27 4.69 6.50
C GLU A 193 13.89 3.42 5.72
N LEU A 194 12.67 3.35 5.18
CA LEU A 194 12.24 2.27 4.30
C LEU A 194 13.15 2.11 3.08
N ARG A 195 13.48 3.24 2.43
CA ARG A 195 14.40 3.27 1.29
C ARG A 195 15.77 2.73 1.68
N ALA A 196 16.30 3.14 2.84
CA ALA A 196 17.59 2.69 3.34
C ALA A 196 17.67 1.18 3.58
N LEU A 197 16.53 0.56 3.94
CA LEU A 197 16.45 -0.87 4.21
C LEU A 197 16.15 -1.71 2.97
N THR A 198 15.38 -1.18 2.01
CA THR A 198 14.78 -1.99 0.95
C THR A 198 15.12 -1.55 -0.49
N HIS A 199 15.51 -0.30 -0.71
CA HIS A 199 15.57 0.26 -2.06
C HIS A 199 16.96 0.18 -2.70
N TRP A 200 17.03 -0.50 -3.83
CA TRP A 200 18.21 -0.57 -4.70
C TRP A 200 17.97 0.11 -6.05
N GLU A 201 18.80 1.07 -6.45
CA GLU A 201 18.75 1.67 -7.78
C GLU A 201 19.51 0.80 -8.78
N ASN A 202 18.82 0.37 -9.85
CA ASN A 202 19.34 -0.32 -11.02
C ASN A 202 20.09 -1.64 -10.78
N ASP A 203 19.45 -2.75 -11.20
CA ASP A 203 20.02 -4.11 -11.24
C ASP A 203 21.32 -4.20 -12.09
N ALA A 204 21.58 -3.19 -12.94
CA ALA A 204 22.67 -3.16 -13.91
C ALA A 204 24.02 -2.59 -13.41
N ARG A 205 24.09 -1.82 -12.31
CA ARG A 205 25.36 -1.25 -11.83
C ARG A 205 25.85 -1.95 -10.55
N LYS A 206 26.90 -2.78 -10.69
CA LYS A 206 27.55 -3.44 -9.54
C LYS A 206 28.21 -2.45 -8.57
N ASP A 207 28.76 -1.35 -9.07
CA ASP A 207 29.77 -0.58 -8.32
C ASP A 207 29.31 0.81 -7.81
N GLY A 208 28.06 1.22 -8.07
CA GLY A 208 27.59 2.58 -7.77
C GLY A 208 26.26 2.70 -7.02
N GLY A 209 25.50 1.61 -6.86
CA GLY A 209 24.18 1.65 -6.26
C GLY A 209 24.19 1.67 -4.73
N TYR A 210 23.16 2.26 -4.14
CA TYR A 210 22.86 2.13 -2.70
C TYR A 210 22.70 0.64 -2.33
N ASN A 211 23.26 0.22 -1.17
CA ASN A 211 23.25 -1.17 -0.70
C ASN A 211 22.32 -1.30 0.51
N PRO A 212 21.05 -1.73 0.33
CA PRO A 212 20.05 -1.69 1.37
C PRO A 212 20.37 -2.64 2.51
N LEU A 213 20.26 -2.15 3.75
CA LEU A 213 20.80 -2.84 4.91
C LEU A 213 20.07 -4.17 5.18
N LEU A 214 18.74 -4.22 5.12
CA LEU A 214 17.99 -5.46 5.33
C LEU A 214 18.37 -6.52 4.30
N LEU A 215 18.37 -6.16 3.01
CA LEU A 215 18.69 -7.08 1.92
C LEU A 215 20.13 -7.62 2.05
N ARG A 216 21.07 -6.74 2.44
CA ARG A 216 22.47 -7.10 2.68
C ARG A 216 22.62 -8.05 3.88
N MET A 217 21.90 -7.82 4.97
CA MET A 217 21.93 -8.70 6.14
C MET A 217 21.31 -10.06 5.82
N ALA A 218 20.18 -10.11 5.11
CA ALA A 218 19.55 -11.36 4.66
C ALA A 218 20.48 -12.20 3.76
N SER A 219 21.31 -11.55 2.94
CA SER A 219 22.28 -12.23 2.06
C SER A 219 23.36 -13.02 2.82
N LYS A 220 23.63 -12.71 4.10
CA LYS A 220 24.69 -13.37 4.89
C LYS A 220 24.43 -14.87 5.12
N ARG A 221 23.17 -15.30 5.04
CA ARG A 221 22.76 -16.71 5.10
C ARG A 221 21.84 -17.13 3.96
N SER A 222 21.82 -16.35 2.86
CA SER A 222 20.90 -16.61 1.75
C SER A 222 19.45 -16.73 2.23
N LEU A 223 19.02 -15.87 3.16
CA LEU A 223 17.69 -15.94 3.75
C LEU A 223 16.60 -15.49 2.75
N PRO A 224 15.45 -16.19 2.70
CA PRO A 224 14.26 -15.66 2.06
C PRO A 224 13.79 -14.41 2.80
N LEU A 225 13.09 -13.50 2.13
CA LEU A 225 12.34 -12.44 2.78
C LEU A 225 10.86 -12.63 2.45
N PRO A 226 10.20 -13.65 3.01
CA PRO A 226 8.94 -14.13 2.51
C PRO A 226 7.79 -13.25 2.99
N VAL A 227 6.89 -12.89 2.10
CA VAL A 227 5.68 -12.14 2.38
C VAL A 227 4.50 -12.73 1.61
N TYR A 228 3.30 -12.56 2.13
CA TYR A 228 2.08 -12.75 1.35
C TYR A 228 1.71 -11.44 0.69
N GLY A 229 1.83 -11.42 -0.63
CA GLY A 229 1.44 -10.31 -1.48
C GLY A 229 0.43 -10.75 -2.51
N TRP A 230 -0.07 -9.81 -3.28
CA TRP A 230 -0.93 -10.10 -4.42
C TRP A 230 -0.12 -9.91 -5.70
N ARG A 231 -0.38 -10.74 -6.72
CA ARG A 231 0.24 -10.60 -8.04
C ARG A 231 -0.77 -10.08 -9.05
N ASP A 232 -0.29 -9.28 -10.01
CA ASP A 232 -1.03 -8.94 -11.23
C ASP A 232 -2.41 -8.31 -10.98
N LEU A 233 -2.60 -7.66 -9.83
CA LEU A 233 -3.86 -7.08 -9.40
C LEU A 233 -4.42 -6.08 -10.41
N ILE A 234 -3.52 -5.29 -10.98
CA ILE A 234 -3.84 -4.25 -11.95
C ILE A 234 -4.00 -4.87 -13.36
N ALA A 235 -3.32 -5.98 -13.63
CA ALA A 235 -3.40 -6.67 -14.92
C ALA A 235 -4.70 -7.47 -15.08
N LYS A 236 -5.30 -7.94 -13.97
CA LYS A 236 -6.67 -8.45 -13.95
C LYS A 236 -7.62 -7.26 -14.09
N LYS A 237 -7.87 -6.85 -15.34
CA LYS A 237 -8.90 -5.90 -15.72
C LYS A 237 -10.18 -6.27 -14.96
N VAL A 238 -10.50 -5.53 -13.91
CA VAL A 238 -11.87 -5.53 -13.39
C VAL A 238 -12.73 -5.20 -14.62
N PRO A 239 -13.78 -5.98 -14.94
CA PRO A 239 -14.66 -5.69 -16.07
C PRO A 239 -15.49 -4.45 -15.74
N ILE A 240 -14.82 -3.32 -15.60
CA ILE A 240 -15.42 -2.02 -15.42
C ILE A 240 -15.85 -1.60 -16.83
N ALA A 241 -17.13 -1.26 -16.97
CA ALA A 241 -17.69 -0.79 -18.24
C ALA A 241 -16.95 0.44 -18.81
N ARG A 242 -16.14 1.14 -17.99
CA ARG A 242 -15.30 2.29 -18.35
C ARG A 242 -13.96 2.21 -17.61
N GLN A 243 -12.84 2.38 -18.31
CA GLN A 243 -11.51 2.37 -17.68
C GLN A 243 -11.28 3.71 -16.95
N PRO A 244 -10.87 3.72 -15.67
CA PRO A 244 -10.71 4.97 -14.92
C PRO A 244 -9.43 5.72 -15.31
N ASP A 245 -9.43 7.06 -15.15
CA ASP A 245 -8.22 7.88 -15.35
C ASP A 245 -7.18 7.64 -14.24
N PHE A 246 -7.61 7.06 -13.12
CA PHE A 246 -6.77 6.77 -11.98
C PHE A 246 -7.27 5.52 -11.24
N PHE A 247 -6.35 4.70 -10.75
CA PHE A 247 -6.64 3.49 -9.98
C PHE A 247 -5.58 3.30 -8.89
N ILE A 248 -6.02 3.20 -7.63
CA ILE A 248 -5.16 2.78 -6.52
C ILE A 248 -5.62 1.42 -6.03
N HIS A 249 -4.63 0.58 -5.79
CA HIS A 249 -4.82 -0.67 -5.10
C HIS A 249 -4.06 -0.66 -3.77
N ASN A 250 -4.80 -0.70 -2.66
CA ASN A 250 -4.28 -0.57 -1.30
C ASN A 250 -4.05 -1.92 -0.57
N SER A 251 -3.83 -3.03 -1.27
CA SER A 251 -3.53 -4.30 -0.58
C SER A 251 -2.04 -4.48 -0.42
N GLY A 252 -1.52 -3.95 0.69
CA GLY A 252 -0.12 -4.15 1.11
C GLY A 252 0.21 -5.63 1.33
N ALA A 253 1.51 -5.94 1.38
CA ALA A 253 1.97 -7.26 1.77
C ALA A 253 1.83 -7.48 3.28
N THR A 254 1.72 -8.74 3.67
CA THR A 254 1.50 -9.17 5.06
C THR A 254 2.37 -10.37 5.40
N LEU A 255 2.70 -10.54 6.68
CA LEU A 255 3.40 -11.75 7.15
C LEU A 255 2.47 -12.95 7.28
N ASN A 256 1.22 -12.75 7.67
CA ASN A 256 0.25 -13.84 7.76
C ASN A 256 -0.63 -13.81 6.51
N GLN A 257 -0.99 -14.98 5.99
CA GLN A 257 -1.93 -15.02 4.87
C GLN A 257 -3.33 -14.68 5.41
N ILE A 258 -3.79 -13.46 5.10
CA ILE A 258 -5.09 -12.93 5.51
C ILE A 258 -6.17 -13.13 4.45
N SER A 259 -5.79 -13.52 3.23
CA SER A 259 -6.71 -13.77 2.12
C SER A 259 -6.27 -14.96 1.27
N PRO A 260 -7.21 -15.81 0.82
CA PRO A 260 -6.91 -16.92 -0.10
C PRO A 260 -6.28 -16.47 -1.42
N GLY A 261 -6.54 -15.23 -1.85
CA GLY A 261 -5.97 -14.66 -3.08
C GLY A 261 -4.53 -14.17 -2.96
N GLN A 262 -3.95 -14.15 -1.75
CA GLN A 262 -2.54 -13.80 -1.58
C GLN A 262 -1.63 -14.97 -1.94
N HIS A 263 -0.49 -14.63 -2.53
CA HIS A 263 0.57 -15.53 -2.92
C HIS A 263 1.82 -15.28 -2.08
N LEU A 264 2.50 -16.37 -1.72
CA LEU A 264 3.81 -16.29 -1.09
C LEU A 264 4.86 -15.84 -2.12
N MET A 265 5.62 -14.80 -1.80
CA MET A 265 6.65 -14.22 -2.66
C MET A 265 7.76 -13.58 -1.83
N ASP A 266 8.84 -13.14 -2.47
CA ASP A 266 9.89 -12.36 -1.80
C ASP A 266 9.50 -10.89 -1.66
N LEU A 267 9.95 -10.23 -0.59
CA LEU A 267 9.79 -8.80 -0.37
C LEU A 267 10.20 -7.98 -1.61
N GLN A 268 11.32 -8.32 -2.25
CA GLN A 268 11.81 -7.59 -3.43
C GLN A 268 10.92 -7.79 -4.66
N GLU A 269 10.18 -8.89 -4.72
CA GLU A 269 9.16 -9.12 -5.75
C GLU A 269 7.96 -8.21 -5.50
N TRP A 270 7.40 -8.24 -4.29
CA TRP A 270 6.28 -7.39 -3.90
C TRP A 270 6.57 -5.89 -4.05
N LEU A 271 7.79 -5.46 -3.73
CA LEU A 271 8.19 -4.06 -3.90
C LEU A 271 8.10 -3.59 -5.37
N LYS A 272 8.19 -4.50 -6.35
CA LYS A 272 8.06 -4.20 -7.77
C LYS A 272 6.62 -4.23 -8.28
N GLU A 273 5.67 -4.73 -7.50
CA GLU A 273 4.25 -4.75 -7.89
C GLU A 273 3.70 -3.32 -8.00
N ASP A 274 2.92 -3.09 -9.06
CA ASP A 274 2.22 -1.83 -9.29
C ASP A 274 1.09 -1.67 -8.27
N ILE A 275 1.02 -0.49 -7.64
CA ILE A 275 0.00 -0.14 -6.65
C ILE A 275 -0.86 1.05 -7.06
N VAL A 276 -0.35 1.88 -7.99
CA VAL A 276 -1.09 3.00 -8.56
C VAL A 276 -0.94 2.98 -10.07
N VAL A 277 -2.05 3.17 -10.78
CA VAL A 277 -2.06 3.51 -12.20
C VAL A 277 -2.69 4.88 -12.37
N VAL A 278 -1.93 5.78 -13.00
CA VAL A 278 -2.41 7.09 -13.43
C VAL A 278 -2.43 7.12 -14.94
N ARG A 279 -3.55 7.51 -15.53
CA ARG A 279 -3.69 7.72 -16.96
C ARG A 279 -3.85 9.19 -17.21
N LEU A 280 -2.78 9.79 -17.70
CA LEU A 280 -2.74 11.22 -17.94
C LEU A 280 -3.22 11.48 -19.38
N PRO A 281 -4.21 12.36 -19.59
CA PRO A 281 -4.55 12.83 -20.91
C PRO A 281 -3.36 13.59 -21.51
N GLN A 282 -2.92 13.24 -22.73
CA GLN A 282 -2.03 14.10 -23.51
C GLN A 282 -2.68 14.54 -24.83
N ASN A 283 -2.48 15.82 -25.18
CA ASN A 283 -2.86 16.38 -26.47
C ASN A 283 -1.69 16.24 -27.48
N PRO A 284 -1.88 15.66 -28.69
CA PRO A 284 -2.79 14.58 -29.08
C PRO A 284 -2.09 13.40 -29.82
N PRO A 285 -2.66 12.15 -29.87
CA PRO A 285 -3.63 11.48 -29.01
C PRO A 285 -2.99 10.23 -28.37
N ALA A 286 -2.28 10.38 -27.25
CA ALA A 286 -1.76 9.25 -26.50
C ALA A 286 -2.16 9.42 -25.03
N THR A 287 -2.78 8.41 -24.45
CA THR A 287 -2.90 8.31 -22.99
C THR A 287 -1.61 7.69 -22.49
N VAL A 288 -0.86 8.42 -21.67
CA VAL A 288 0.31 7.82 -21.00
C VAL A 288 -0.17 7.19 -19.72
N GLU A 289 -0.06 5.86 -19.66
CA GLU A 289 -0.27 5.09 -18.44
C GLU A 289 1.02 5.11 -17.62
N ARG A 290 1.01 5.81 -16.49
CA ARG A 290 2.08 5.76 -15.50
C ARG A 290 1.68 4.78 -14.41
N ARG A 291 2.54 3.79 -14.19
CA ARG A 291 2.43 2.82 -13.10
C ARG A 291 3.44 3.16 -12.02
N LEU A 292 2.99 3.23 -10.77
CA LEU A 292 3.89 3.37 -9.63
C LEU A 292 3.87 2.07 -8.85
N SER A 293 5.06 1.47 -8.73
CA SER A 293 5.32 0.36 -7.83
C SER A 293 5.51 0.84 -6.40
N THR A 294 5.40 -0.08 -5.43
CA THR A 294 5.74 0.22 -4.02
C THR A 294 7.16 0.80 -3.89
N LYS A 295 8.13 0.22 -4.61
CA LYS A 295 9.51 0.70 -4.64
C LYS A 295 9.61 2.14 -5.12
N THR A 296 8.89 2.47 -6.19
CA THR A 296 8.84 3.83 -6.76
C THR A 296 8.22 4.79 -5.76
N LEU A 297 7.11 4.40 -5.12
CA LEU A 297 6.43 5.22 -4.12
C LEU A 297 7.35 5.56 -2.94
N ILE A 298 8.04 4.56 -2.37
CA ILE A 298 9.00 4.76 -1.28
C ILE A 298 10.12 5.71 -1.70
N SER A 299 10.62 5.56 -2.94
CA SER A 299 11.69 6.40 -3.47
C SER A 299 11.25 7.85 -3.67
N GLU A 300 10.11 8.06 -4.32
CA GLU A 300 9.56 9.39 -4.58
C GLU A 300 9.19 10.09 -3.26
N ALA A 301 8.57 9.38 -2.31
CA ALA A 301 8.28 9.91 -0.98
C ALA A 301 9.55 10.31 -0.22
N SER A 302 10.60 9.49 -0.27
CA SER A 302 11.89 9.80 0.36
C SER A 302 12.59 11.02 -0.28
N ASN A 303 12.38 11.26 -1.58
CA ASN A 303 13.01 12.35 -2.33
C ASN A 303 12.23 13.68 -2.33
N SER A 304 10.90 13.62 -2.24
CA SER A 304 10.03 14.80 -2.34
C SER A 304 9.48 15.24 -0.99
N LEU A 305 9.29 14.31 -0.06
CA LEU A 305 8.81 14.57 1.30
C LEU A 305 9.88 14.35 2.36
N GLY A 306 10.92 13.58 2.01
CA GLY A 306 11.97 13.22 2.95
C GLY A 306 12.91 14.38 3.25
N VAL A 307 13.66 14.21 4.33
CA VAL A 307 14.66 15.17 4.80
C VAL A 307 15.98 15.13 4.01
N SER A 308 16.15 14.15 3.12
CA SER A 308 17.45 13.85 2.49
C SER A 308 17.63 14.53 1.14
N HIS A 309 16.55 14.64 0.38
CA HIS A 309 16.46 15.39 -0.86
C HIS A 309 15.12 16.13 -0.79
N TYR A 310 15.09 17.40 -1.15
CA TYR A 310 13.86 18.20 -1.28
C TYR A 310 13.73 18.53 -2.75
N ASP A 311 13.38 17.52 -3.54
CA ASP A 311 13.21 17.70 -4.99
C ASP A 311 12.19 18.82 -5.26
N GLU A 312 12.39 19.59 -6.32
CA GLU A 312 11.56 20.76 -6.65
C GLU A 312 10.12 20.36 -7.05
N ASP A 313 9.90 19.08 -7.34
CA ASP A 313 8.64 18.52 -7.75
C ASP A 313 8.19 17.32 -6.90
N VAL A 314 6.88 17.07 -6.91
CA VAL A 314 6.24 15.89 -6.33
C VAL A 314 5.37 15.23 -7.39
N SER A 315 5.39 13.89 -7.44
CA SER A 315 4.57 13.19 -8.43
C SER A 315 3.08 13.34 -8.12
N HIS A 316 2.28 13.50 -9.18
CA HIS A 316 0.83 13.65 -9.04
C HIS A 316 0.19 12.50 -8.24
N ALA A 317 0.65 11.26 -8.45
CA ALA A 317 0.17 10.10 -7.71
C ALA A 317 0.41 10.21 -6.21
N LEU A 318 1.59 10.71 -5.82
CA LEU A 318 1.95 10.87 -4.41
C LEU A 318 1.11 11.96 -3.75
N SER A 319 0.90 13.10 -4.43
CA SER A 319 -0.01 14.16 -3.95
C SER A 319 -1.42 13.62 -3.75
N MET A 320 -1.96 12.88 -4.73
CA MET A 320 -3.29 12.27 -4.61
C MET A 320 -3.39 11.32 -3.41
N MET A 321 -2.39 10.46 -3.18
CA MET A 321 -2.41 9.55 -2.02
C MET A 321 -2.38 10.30 -0.68
N ARG A 322 -1.79 11.51 -0.61
CA ARG A 322 -1.82 12.34 0.60
C ARG A 322 -3.16 13.05 0.82
N GLU A 323 -3.89 13.29 -0.25
CA GLU A 323 -5.19 13.95 -0.23
C GLU A 323 -6.35 12.98 0.05
N MET A 324 -6.12 11.68 -0.14
CA MET A 324 -7.06 10.61 0.22
C MET A 324 -6.92 10.23 1.69
N VAL A 325 -7.99 10.37 2.47
CA VAL A 325 -7.99 10.14 3.93
C VAL A 325 -8.92 8.98 4.31
N PHE A 326 -8.35 8.02 5.05
CA PHE A 326 -9.04 6.85 5.63
C PHE A 326 -8.85 6.85 7.14
N HIS A 327 -9.93 6.76 7.90
CA HIS A 327 -9.88 6.71 9.37
C HIS A 327 -8.94 7.77 10.00
N ASN A 328 -8.99 9.01 9.47
CA ASN A 328 -8.14 10.15 9.88
C ASN A 328 -6.65 10.07 9.55
N MET A 329 -6.24 9.17 8.65
CA MET A 329 -4.88 9.05 8.14
C MET A 329 -4.89 9.14 6.62
N ASP A 330 -3.94 9.87 6.03
CA ASP A 330 -3.81 9.86 4.57
C ASP A 330 -3.33 8.49 4.06
N LEU A 331 -3.74 8.14 2.84
CA LEU A 331 -3.49 6.83 2.25
C LEU A 331 -2.00 6.53 2.09
N LEU A 332 -1.20 7.55 1.77
CA LEU A 332 0.25 7.41 1.71
C LEU A 332 0.84 7.02 3.07
N ALA A 333 0.46 7.74 4.13
CA ALA A 333 0.89 7.47 5.50
C ALA A 333 0.48 6.05 5.94
N MET A 334 -0.78 5.66 5.71
CA MET A 334 -1.27 4.33 6.05
C MET A 334 -0.47 3.24 5.32
N TYR A 335 -0.25 3.41 4.01
CA TYR A 335 0.47 2.45 3.20
C TYR A 335 1.94 2.30 3.64
N LEU A 336 2.64 3.42 3.85
CA LEU A 336 4.04 3.40 4.28
C LEU A 336 4.20 2.88 5.72
N CYS A 337 3.25 3.15 6.62
CA CYS A 337 3.23 2.55 7.96
C CYS A 337 3.10 1.03 7.91
N CYS A 338 2.20 0.51 7.06
CA CYS A 338 2.06 -0.93 6.86
C CYS A 338 3.35 -1.56 6.32
N ALA A 339 3.95 -0.94 5.29
CA ALA A 339 5.22 -1.39 4.72
C ALA A 339 6.37 -1.34 5.75
N ALA A 340 6.41 -0.30 6.58
CA ALA A 340 7.42 -0.13 7.62
C ALA A 340 7.34 -1.23 8.68
N MET A 341 6.14 -1.55 9.17
CA MET A 341 5.96 -2.64 10.14
C MET A 341 6.38 -3.99 9.54
N LEU A 342 5.97 -4.27 8.30
CA LEU A 342 6.38 -5.49 7.59
C LEU A 342 7.91 -5.61 7.47
N VAL A 343 8.58 -4.53 7.05
CA VAL A 343 10.04 -4.48 6.89
C VAL A 343 10.75 -4.59 8.25
N ALA A 344 10.20 -3.96 9.29
CA ALA A 344 10.72 -4.05 10.66
C ALA A 344 10.68 -5.49 11.17
N ASP A 345 9.55 -6.18 11.01
CA ASP A 345 9.38 -7.57 11.47
C ASP A 345 10.24 -8.56 10.67
N LEU A 346 10.38 -8.36 9.35
CA LEU A 346 11.34 -9.11 8.54
C LEU A 346 12.78 -8.87 9.01
N GLY A 347 13.12 -7.62 9.35
CA GLY A 347 14.45 -7.26 9.85
C GLY A 347 14.76 -7.92 11.19
N GLU A 348 13.80 -7.94 12.11
CA GLU A 348 13.94 -8.63 13.39
C GLU A 348 14.12 -10.14 13.18
N TRP A 349 13.33 -10.74 12.29
CA TRP A 349 13.48 -12.15 11.93
C TRP A 349 14.87 -12.46 11.35
N VAL A 350 15.39 -11.64 10.43
CA VAL A 350 16.74 -11.78 9.88
C VAL A 350 17.78 -11.73 10.99
N LEU A 351 17.72 -10.74 11.88
CA LEU A 351 18.69 -10.62 12.99
C LEU A 351 18.64 -11.84 13.92
N ASN A 352 17.44 -12.29 14.28
CA ASN A 352 17.26 -13.46 15.14
C ASN A 352 17.79 -14.75 14.50
N ASP A 353 17.66 -14.89 13.17
CA ASP A 353 18.21 -16.03 12.45
C ASP A 353 19.75 -15.99 12.37
N LEU A 354 20.33 -14.81 12.08
CA LEU A 354 21.79 -14.63 12.04
C LEU A 354 22.42 -14.88 13.42
N ALA A 355 21.78 -14.43 14.49
CA ALA A 355 22.21 -14.65 15.86
C ALA A 355 22.16 -16.15 16.25
N ARG A 356 21.09 -16.86 15.88
CA ARG A 356 20.93 -18.31 16.09
C ARG A 356 22.06 -19.13 15.47
N HIS A 357 22.71 -18.60 14.43
CA HIS A 357 23.81 -19.26 13.72
C HIS A 357 25.16 -18.59 14.00
N SER A 358 25.25 -17.79 15.06
CA SER A 358 26.50 -17.16 15.53
C SER A 358 27.21 -16.29 14.50
N ILE A 359 26.46 -15.69 13.57
CA ILE A 359 27.01 -14.74 12.59
C ILE A 359 27.12 -13.33 13.18
N ILE A 360 26.25 -13.03 14.14
CA ILE A 360 26.23 -11.76 14.90
C ILE A 360 26.06 -12.07 16.38
N ALA A 361 26.52 -11.14 17.23
CA ALA A 361 26.20 -11.13 18.64
C ALA A 361 24.77 -10.64 18.88
N LEU A 362 24.10 -11.20 19.90
CA LEU A 362 22.77 -10.77 20.34
C LEU A 362 22.80 -9.39 21.00
#